data_AF-A0A962ZA14-F1
#
_entry.id   AF-A0A962ZA14-F1
#
_cell.length_a   1.000
_cell.length_b   1.000
_cell.length_c   1.000
_cell.angle_alpha   90.00
_cell.angle_beta   90.00
_cell.angle_gamma   90.00
#
_symmetry.space_group_name_H-M   'P 1'
#
loop_
_entity.id
_entity.type
_entity.pdbx_description
1 polymer ?
#
loop_
_entity_poly.entity_id
_entity_poly.type
_entity_poly.pdbx_seq_one_letter_code
_entity_poly.pdbx_strand_id
1 'polypeptide(L)'
;AGGTGNPFFTTDTAAALRASEMGCDLLLKGTQVDGVYTADPKKDPNARRLERLGYLEVLSRDLKVMDASAISLARESNIPIIVFSVHAAGAFARVLRGEEAHTIIEEGAGKGGNA
;
A
#
# COMPACT_ATOMS: atom_id res chain seq x y z
N ALA A 1 -14.39 6.47 18.97
CA ALA A 1 -13.21 6.40 18.10
C ALA A 1 -12.93 4.92 17.81
N GLY A 2 -12.83 4.50 16.54
CA GLY A 2 -12.81 3.08 16.12
C GLY A 2 -11.70 2.77 15.10
N GLY A 3 -10.52 3.37 15.29
CA GLY A 3 -9.27 2.98 14.62
C GLY A 3 -8.44 2.12 15.59
N THR A 4 -7.27 2.60 16.00
CA THR A 4 -6.51 1.99 17.11
C THR A 4 -7.09 2.33 18.48
N GLY A 5 -7.91 3.39 18.57
CA GLY A 5 -8.40 3.93 19.84
C GLY A 5 -7.39 4.84 20.56
N ASN A 6 -6.17 4.99 20.02
CA ASN A 6 -5.08 5.76 20.62
C ASN A 6 -4.77 7.05 19.84
N PRO A 7 -4.44 8.17 20.51
CA PRO A 7 -3.94 9.37 19.84
C PRO A 7 -2.61 9.09 19.13
N PHE A 8 -2.26 9.93 18.14
CA PHE A 8 -1.04 9.85 17.32
C PHE A 8 -0.96 8.69 16.31
N PHE A 9 -1.97 7.82 16.24
CA PHE A 9 -2.05 6.76 15.23
C PHE A 9 -3.05 7.10 14.13
N THR A 10 -2.74 6.65 12.91
CA THR A 10 -3.65 6.82 11.78
C THR A 10 -4.56 5.61 11.62
N THR A 11 -5.57 5.73 10.75
CA THR A 11 -6.40 4.60 10.34
C THR A 11 -5.61 3.51 9.63
N ASP A 12 -4.51 3.86 8.95
CA ASP A 12 -3.64 2.90 8.28
C ASP A 12 -2.91 2.03 9.31
N THR A 13 -2.44 2.61 10.42
CA THR A 13 -1.86 1.83 11.52
C THR A 13 -2.88 0.87 12.13
N ALA A 14 -4.13 1.32 12.30
CA ALA A 14 -5.21 0.47 12.81
C ALA A 14 -5.48 -0.72 11.88
N ALA A 15 -5.50 -0.46 10.57
CA ALA A 15 -5.74 -1.50 9.57
C ALA A 15 -4.61 -2.54 9.55
N ALA A 16 -3.34 -2.10 9.59
CA ALA A 16 -2.18 -2.99 9.65
C ALA A 16 -2.18 -3.85 10.93
N LEU A 17 -2.49 -3.24 12.08
CA LEU A 17 -2.59 -3.96 13.36
C LEU A 17 -3.68 -5.05 13.30
N ARG A 18 -4.88 -4.69 12.84
CA ARG A 18 -5.99 -5.65 12.76
C ARG A 18 -5.74 -6.75 11.74
N ALA A 19 -5.15 -6.41 10.59
CA ALA A 19 -4.75 -7.41 9.59
C ALA A 19 -3.76 -8.43 10.18
N SER A 20 -2.78 -7.97 10.97
CA SER A 20 -1.84 -8.82 11.69
C SER A 20 -2.53 -9.73 12.72
N GLU A 21 -3.38 -9.17 13.58
CA GLU A 21 -4.10 -9.92 14.61
C GLU A 21 -5.06 -10.97 14.04
N MET A 22 -5.65 -10.69 12.88
CA MET A 22 -6.60 -11.59 12.21
C MET A 22 -5.92 -12.57 11.25
N GLY A 23 -4.61 -12.49 11.05
CA GLY A 23 -3.88 -13.35 10.11
C GLY A 23 -4.31 -13.15 8.66
N CYS A 24 -4.56 -11.89 8.24
CA CYS A 24 -4.96 -11.59 6.88
C CYS A 24 -3.83 -11.83 5.88
N ASP A 25 -4.17 -12.38 4.71
CA ASP A 25 -3.22 -12.64 3.62
C ASP A 25 -2.76 -11.35 2.91
N LEU A 26 -3.56 -10.28 2.99
CA LEU A 26 -3.33 -9.05 2.23
C LEU A 26 -4.05 -7.85 2.87
N LEU A 27 -3.42 -6.67 2.79
CA LEU A 27 -4.03 -5.39 3.12
C LEU A 27 -4.33 -4.58 1.83
N LEU A 28 -5.60 -4.25 1.59
CA LEU A 28 -5.99 -3.42 0.44
C LEU A 28 -6.20 -1.95 0.86
N LYS A 29 -5.33 -1.07 0.38
CA LYS A 29 -5.39 0.38 0.59
C LYS A 29 -6.08 1.06 -0.60
N GLY A 30 -7.35 1.40 -0.41
CA GLY A 30 -8.08 2.27 -1.34
C GLY A 30 -7.58 3.72 -1.27
N THR A 31 -7.31 4.33 -2.42
CA THR A 31 -6.90 5.73 -2.54
C THR A 31 -7.61 6.44 -3.71
N GLN A 32 -7.34 7.74 -3.88
CA GLN A 32 -7.86 8.51 -5.03
C GLN A 32 -7.05 8.31 -6.31
N VAL A 33 -5.84 7.75 -6.20
CA VAL A 33 -4.96 7.41 -7.33
C VAL A 33 -4.89 5.89 -7.49
N ASP A 34 -4.42 5.43 -8.63
CA ASP A 34 -4.36 4.02 -9.01
C ASP A 34 -3.07 3.30 -8.55
N GLY A 35 -2.30 3.91 -7.64
CA GLY A 35 -1.10 3.29 -7.10
C GLY A 35 -0.16 4.29 -6.43
N VAL A 36 1.07 3.84 -6.21
CA VAL A 36 2.16 4.65 -5.67
C VAL A 36 3.00 5.19 -6.82
N TYR A 37 3.37 6.47 -6.74
CA TYR A 37 4.11 7.17 -7.78
C TYR A 37 5.46 7.67 -7.25
N THR A 38 6.41 7.85 -8.16
CA THR A 38 7.73 8.44 -7.84
C THR A 38 7.65 9.89 -7.35
N ALA A 39 6.58 10.60 -7.69
CA ALA A 39 6.25 11.96 -7.26
C ALA A 39 4.73 12.14 -7.31
N ASP A 40 4.21 13.26 -6.80
CA ASP A 40 2.78 13.58 -6.90
C ASP A 40 2.39 13.78 -8.39
N PRO A 41 1.58 12.89 -8.99
CA PRO A 41 1.26 12.94 -10.42
C PRO A 41 0.40 14.14 -10.80
N LYS A 42 -0.18 14.85 -9.83
CA LYS A 42 -0.89 16.11 -10.06
C LYS A 42 0.06 17.30 -10.19
N LYS A 43 1.30 17.17 -9.73
CA LYS A 43 2.30 18.25 -9.69
C LYS A 43 3.49 18.00 -10.60
N ASP A 44 3.89 16.75 -10.78
CA ASP A 44 5.01 16.34 -11.62
C ASP A 44 4.50 15.52 -12.81
N PRO A 45 4.59 16.04 -14.05
CA PRO A 45 4.18 15.32 -15.25
C PRO A 45 5.07 14.10 -15.56
N ASN A 46 6.26 14.02 -14.95
CA ASN A 46 7.16 12.88 -15.08
C ASN A 46 6.94 11.81 -14.00
N ALA A 47 5.96 11.99 -13.11
CA ALA A 47 5.64 11.00 -12.09
C ALA A 47 5.27 9.65 -12.73
N ARG A 48 5.95 8.59 -12.34
CA ARG A 48 5.70 7.23 -12.83
C ARG A 48 5.11 6.38 -11.73
N ARG A 49 4.06 5.62 -12.07
CA ARG A 49 3.50 4.61 -11.17
C ARG A 49 4.52 3.48 -11.00
N LEU A 50 4.69 3.03 -9.78
CA LEU A 50 5.56 1.93 -9.41
C LEU A 50 4.68 0.68 -9.30
N GLU A 51 5.00 -0.40 -10.01
CA GLU A 51 4.16 -1.61 -9.99
C GLU A 51 4.38 -2.44 -8.72
N ARG A 52 5.64 -2.56 -8.29
CA ARG A 52 6.05 -3.25 -7.06
C ARG A 52 7.04 -2.41 -6.28
N LEU A 53 6.95 -2.48 -4.95
CA LEU A 53 7.82 -1.74 -4.03
C LEU A 53 8.18 -2.58 -2.81
N GLY A 54 9.41 -2.43 -2.32
CA GLY A 54 9.80 -2.98 -1.04
C GLY A 54 9.28 -2.12 0.12
N TYR A 55 8.96 -2.71 1.27
CA TYR A 55 8.62 -1.93 2.48
C TYR A 55 9.70 -0.92 2.84
N LEU A 56 10.97 -1.32 2.78
CA LEU A 56 12.12 -0.43 3.03
C LEU A 56 12.25 0.66 1.97
N GLU A 57 11.88 0.37 0.73
CA GLU A 57 11.90 1.37 -0.33
C GLU A 57 10.89 2.48 -0.04
N VAL A 58 9.66 2.11 0.35
CA VAL A 58 8.62 3.06 0.76
C VAL A 58 9.11 3.98 1.89
N LEU A 59 9.76 3.41 2.90
CA LEU A 59 10.31 4.17 4.04
C LEU A 59 11.49 5.06 3.63
N SER A 60 12.43 4.53 2.85
CA SER A 60 13.66 5.25 2.46
C SER A 60 13.41 6.41 1.50
N ARG A 61 12.41 6.27 0.63
CA ARG A 61 12.00 7.29 -0.35
C ARG A 61 10.90 8.21 0.17
N ASP A 62 10.44 8.01 1.40
CA ASP A 62 9.35 8.77 2.03
C ASP A 62 8.11 8.85 1.11
N LEU A 63 7.79 7.74 0.43
CA LEU A 63 6.62 7.64 -0.45
C LEU A 63 5.40 7.67 0.47
N LYS A 64 4.69 8.80 0.49
CA LYS A 64 3.55 9.11 1.38
C LYS A 64 2.31 8.22 1.14
N VAL A 65 2.47 6.91 1.23
CA VAL A 65 1.45 5.89 0.95
C VAL A 65 0.61 5.60 2.19
N MET A 66 1.31 5.30 3.30
CA MET A 66 0.79 5.05 4.64
C MET A 66 1.80 5.62 5.65
N ASP A 67 1.42 5.76 6.91
CA ASP A 67 2.39 6.12 7.95
C ASP A 67 3.44 5.02 8.17
N ALA A 68 4.62 5.42 8.66
CA ALA A 68 5.75 4.52 8.86
C ALA A 68 5.45 3.38 9.83
N SER A 69 4.60 3.60 10.84
CA SER A 69 4.21 2.55 11.80
C SER A 69 3.39 1.47 11.11
N ALA A 70 2.45 1.85 10.25
CA ALA A 70 1.64 0.90 9.49
C ALA A 70 2.48 0.07 8.50
N ILE A 71 3.42 0.70 7.79
CA ILE A 71 4.37 0.00 6.90
C ILE A 71 5.25 -0.98 7.70
N SER A 72 5.72 -0.57 8.88
CA SER A 72 6.55 -1.42 9.73
C SER A 72 5.79 -2.64 10.24
N LEU A 73 4.55 -2.46 10.70
CA LEU A 73 3.69 -3.56 11.15
C LEU A 73 3.36 -4.55 10.03
N ALA A 74 3.04 -4.05 8.84
CA ALA A 74 2.78 -4.90 7.67
C ALA A 74 4.01 -5.72 7.30
N ARG A 75 5.20 -5.12 7.32
CA ARG A 75 6.48 -5.81 7.09
C ARG A 75 6.75 -6.89 8.14
N GLU A 76 6.64 -6.56 9.43
CA GLU A 76 6.90 -7.51 10.53
C GLU A 76 5.94 -8.72 10.48
N SER A 77 4.71 -8.49 10.02
CA SER A 77 3.68 -9.53 9.87
C SER A 77 3.70 -10.21 8.49
N ASN A 78 4.60 -9.80 7.59
CA ASN A 78 4.66 -10.24 6.19
C ASN A 78 3.32 -10.11 5.43
N ILE A 79 2.57 -9.03 5.68
CA ILE A 79 1.27 -8.77 5.03
C ILE A 79 1.51 -7.82 3.85
N PRO A 80 1.41 -8.29 2.60
CA PRO A 80 1.55 -7.44 1.44
C PRO A 80 0.44 -6.39 1.40
N ILE A 81 0.75 -5.23 0.82
CA ILE A 81 -0.19 -4.12 0.68
C ILE A 81 -0.48 -3.88 -0.80
N ILE A 82 -1.75 -3.86 -1.19
CA ILE A 82 -2.17 -3.41 -2.52
C ILE A 82 -2.74 -2.00 -2.43
N VAL A 83 -2.14 -1.06 -3.15
CA VAL A 83 -2.61 0.32 -3.28
C VAL A 83 -3.33 0.46 -4.62
N PHE A 84 -4.60 0.87 -4.58
CA PHE A 84 -5.43 0.96 -5.78
C PHE A 84 -6.44 2.12 -5.70
N SER A 85 -7.07 2.45 -6.83
CA SER A 85 -8.11 3.48 -6.91
C SER A 85 -9.48 2.93 -6.56
N VAL A 86 -10.24 3.66 -5.72
CA VAL A 86 -11.63 3.30 -5.37
C VAL A 86 -12.67 3.85 -6.35
N HIS A 87 -12.26 4.66 -7.34
CA HIS A 87 -13.20 5.41 -8.17
C HIS A 87 -13.90 4.58 -9.25
N ALA A 88 -13.26 3.52 -9.76
CA ALA A 88 -13.87 2.72 -10.81
C ALA A 88 -14.82 1.67 -10.23
N ALA A 89 -16.05 1.60 -10.75
CA ALA A 89 -17.01 0.58 -10.36
C ALA A 89 -16.43 -0.81 -10.64
N GLY A 90 -16.39 -1.68 -9.63
CA GLY A 90 -15.79 -3.01 -9.72
C GLY A 90 -14.25 -3.04 -9.65
N ALA A 91 -13.59 -1.91 -9.37
CA ALA A 91 -12.13 -1.84 -9.25
C ALA A 91 -11.58 -2.87 -8.27
N PHE A 92 -12.21 -3.02 -7.11
CA PHE A 92 -11.77 -3.99 -6.09
C PHE A 92 -11.63 -5.41 -6.65
N ALA A 93 -12.68 -5.90 -7.33
CA ALA A 93 -12.68 -7.25 -7.88
C ALA A 93 -11.69 -7.40 -9.05
N ARG A 94 -11.52 -6.36 -9.86
CA ARG A 94 -10.55 -6.37 -10.97
C ARG A 94 -9.10 -6.30 -10.50
N VAL A 95 -8.82 -5.50 -9.46
CA VAL A 95 -7.50 -5.43 -8.81
C VAL A 95 -7.09 -6.78 -8.25
N LEU A 96 -8.00 -7.49 -7.57
CA LEU A 96 -7.75 -8.86 -7.09
C LEU A 96 -7.48 -9.87 -8.21
N ARG A 97 -7.95 -9.60 -9.43
CA ARG A 97 -7.66 -10.41 -10.64
C ARG A 97 -6.46 -9.91 -11.44
N GLY A 98 -5.81 -8.83 -11.03
CA GLY A 98 -4.69 -8.21 -11.77
C GLY A 98 -5.11 -7.46 -13.04
N GLU A 99 -6.40 -7.14 -13.19
CA GLU A 99 -6.98 -6.52 -14.40
C GLU A 99 -7.01 -4.98 -14.34
N GLU A 100 -6.55 -4.37 -13.25
CA GLU A 100 -6.58 -2.92 -13.02
C GLU A 100 -5.24 -2.42 -12.54
N ALA A 101 -4.97 -1.13 -12.74
CA ALA A 101 -3.76 -0.50 -12.23
C ALA A 101 -3.73 -0.51 -10.69
N HIS A 102 -2.64 -1.01 -10.13
CA HIS A 102 -2.38 -1.08 -8.69
C HIS A 102 -0.88 -1.22 -8.41
N THR A 103 -0.46 -0.85 -7.20
CA THR A 103 0.90 -1.08 -6.72
C THR A 103 0.90 -2.12 -5.62
N ILE A 104 1.83 -3.06 -5.66
CA ILE A 104 2.05 -4.05 -4.61
C ILE A 104 3.26 -3.62 -3.77
N ILE A 105 3.11 -3.64 -2.44
CA ILE A 105 4.20 -3.43 -1.49
C ILE A 105 4.41 -4.73 -0.73
N GLU A 106 5.60 -5.32 -0.84
CA GLU A 106 5.92 -6.62 -0.25
C GLU A 106 7.43 -6.76 0.04
N GLU A 107 7.82 -7.82 0.75
CA GLU A 107 9.22 -8.12 1.03
C GLU A 107 9.91 -8.61 -0.25
N GLY A 108 11.13 -8.16 -0.54
CA GLY A 108 11.91 -8.66 -1.68
C GLY A 108 11.64 -8.03 -3.06
N ALA A 109 10.70 -7.08 -3.18
CA ALA A 109 10.45 -6.35 -4.45
C ALA A 109 11.67 -5.55 -4.98
N GLY A 110 12.73 -5.38 -4.18
CA GLY A 110 14.03 -4.82 -4.60
C GLY A 110 14.94 -5.78 -5.37
N LYS A 111 14.54 -7.04 -5.60
CA LYS A 111 15.21 -7.94 -6.54
C LYS A 111 14.30 -8.11 -7.75
N GLY A 112 14.72 -7.59 -8.90
CA GLY A 112 14.06 -7.83 -10.18
C GLY A 112 13.86 -9.33 -10.39
N GLY A 113 12.64 -9.79 -10.16
CA GLY A 113 12.21 -11.17 -10.33
C GLY A 113 11.40 -11.27 -11.61
N ASN A 114 12.09 -11.67 -12.67
CA ASN A 114 11.50 -12.28 -13.85
C ASN A 114 10.63 -13.47 -13.44
N ALA A 115 9.35 -13.42 -13.78
CA ALA A 115 8.48 -14.58 -13.98
C ALA A 115 7.48 -14.23 -15.09
#